data_AF-A0A182VCL1-F1
#
_entry.id   AF-A0A182VCL1-F1
#
_cell.length_a   1.000
_cell.length_b   1.000
_cell.length_c   1.000
_cell.angle_alpha   90.00
_cell.angle_beta   90.00
_cell.angle_gamma   90.00
#
_symmetry.space_group_name_H-M   'P 1'
#
loop_
_entity.id
_entity.type
_entity.pdbx_description
1 polymer ?
#
loop_
_entity_poly.entity_id
_entity_poly.type
_entity_poly.pdbx_seq_one_letter_code
_entity_poly.pdbx_strand_id
1 'polypeptide(L)'
;MGHTTVTPNTPATTIQSSISATANLVAATGLAKDCAGCGKRITERFLLKALDIFWHEDCLKCGCCDCRLGEVGSTLYTKANLILCKRDYLRLFGTTGYCAACNKVIPAFEMVMRAKNNVYHLECFACQQCNHRFCVGDRFYLCDNKILCEYDYEERLVFASMACNPSSLAHIRRQVSNLQVKSKYP
;
A
#
# COMPACT_ATOMS: atom_id res chain seq x y z
N MET A 1 20.12 5.50 4.12
CA MET A 1 18.86 5.61 4.89
C MET A 1 17.72 5.65 3.87
N GLY A 2 16.81 4.67 3.90
CA GLY A 2 15.70 4.61 2.94
C GLY A 2 14.45 5.32 3.48
N HIS A 3 13.79 6.15 2.66
CA HIS A 3 12.45 6.62 2.99
C HIS A 3 11.43 5.60 2.50
N THR A 4 10.48 5.24 3.37
CA THR A 4 9.32 4.40 3.02
C THR A 4 8.07 5.23 2.91
N THR A 5 7.19 4.86 1.99
CA THR A 5 5.84 5.43 1.93
C THR A 5 4.83 4.30 1.89
N VAL A 6 3.82 4.40 2.75
CA VAL A 6 2.64 3.53 2.72
C VAL A 6 1.68 4.12 1.71
N THR A 7 1.46 3.42 0.60
CA THR A 7 0.54 3.87 -0.46
C THR A 7 -0.36 2.72 -0.89
N PRO A 8 -1.62 3.00 -1.26
CA PRO A 8 -2.42 2.02 -1.98
C PRO A 8 -1.83 1.79 -3.38
N ASN A 9 -2.01 0.58 -3.93
CA ASN A 9 -1.54 0.25 -5.27
C ASN A 9 -2.54 0.73 -6.36
N THR A 10 -2.74 2.05 -6.44
CA THR A 10 -3.71 2.65 -7.37
C THR A 10 -3.13 2.87 -8.77
N PRO A 11 -3.87 2.54 -9.85
CA PRO A 11 -3.45 2.83 -11.22
C PRO A 11 -3.53 4.34 -11.54
N ALA A 12 -2.63 4.81 -12.40
CA ALA A 12 -2.47 6.21 -12.78
C ALA A 12 -3.53 6.77 -13.74
N THR A 13 -4.41 5.93 -14.33
CA THR A 13 -5.29 6.33 -15.46
C THR A 13 -6.77 6.12 -15.16
N THR A 14 -7.21 6.56 -13.98
CA THR A 14 -8.56 6.29 -13.53
C THR A 14 -9.52 7.43 -13.86
N ILE A 15 -10.63 7.13 -14.55
CA ILE A 15 -11.77 8.06 -14.71
C ILE A 15 -12.51 8.11 -13.37
N GLN A 16 -12.01 8.98 -12.49
CA GLN A 16 -12.60 9.30 -11.21
C GLN A 16 -13.53 10.49 -11.39
N SER A 17 -14.74 10.39 -10.87
CA SER A 17 -15.70 11.49 -10.87
C SER A 17 -16.10 11.84 -9.44
N SER A 18 -16.30 13.13 -9.18
CA SER A 18 -16.75 13.63 -7.88
C SER A 18 -18.26 13.44 -7.71
N ILE A 19 -18.65 13.24 -6.45
CA ILE A 19 -20.04 13.21 -5.99
C ILE A 19 -20.23 14.46 -5.13
N SER A 20 -21.25 15.24 -5.44
CA SER A 20 -21.61 16.42 -4.66
C SER A 20 -23.05 16.28 -4.15
N ALA A 21 -23.24 16.44 -2.85
CA ALA A 21 -24.56 16.55 -2.25
C ALA A 21 -25.04 18.00 -2.27
N THR A 22 -26.26 18.23 -2.72
CA THR A 22 -26.87 19.57 -2.80
C THR A 22 -28.31 19.54 -2.33
N ALA A 23 -28.78 20.64 -1.76
CA ALA A 23 -30.18 20.80 -1.43
C ALA A 23 -31.03 20.87 -2.71
N ASN A 24 -32.18 20.20 -2.69
CA ASN A 24 -33.12 20.20 -3.78
C ASN A 24 -34.03 21.43 -3.70
N LEU A 25 -33.82 22.41 -4.58
CA LEU A 25 -34.50 23.71 -4.56
C LEU A 25 -35.72 23.76 -5.50
N VAL A 26 -36.53 22.68 -5.53
CA VAL A 26 -37.71 22.58 -6.41
C VAL A 26 -38.65 23.78 -6.23
N ALA A 27 -38.84 24.24 -4.99
CA ALA A 27 -39.69 25.37 -4.66
C ALA A 27 -39.19 26.73 -5.21
N ALA A 28 -37.88 26.88 -5.44
CA ALA A 28 -37.30 28.16 -5.87
C ALA A 28 -37.11 28.26 -7.39
N THR A 29 -37.00 27.12 -8.10
CA THR A 29 -36.62 27.11 -9.52
C THR A 29 -37.66 26.45 -10.43
N GLY A 30 -38.68 25.77 -9.89
CA GLY A 30 -39.73 25.09 -10.67
C GLY A 30 -39.25 23.91 -11.53
N LEU A 31 -37.94 23.70 -11.67
CA LEU A 31 -37.34 22.58 -12.38
C LEU A 31 -37.17 21.39 -11.44
N ALA A 32 -38.06 20.41 -11.54
CA ALA A 32 -37.81 19.11 -10.94
C ALA A 32 -36.67 18.40 -11.67
N LYS A 33 -35.85 17.70 -10.91
CA LYS A 33 -34.76 16.87 -11.42
C LYS A 33 -35.21 15.41 -11.40
N ASP A 34 -34.96 14.69 -12.48
CA ASP A 34 -35.23 13.25 -12.56
C ASP A 34 -33.99 12.46 -12.17
N CYS A 35 -34.20 11.38 -11.42
CA CYS A 35 -33.14 10.48 -11.00
C CYS A 35 -32.72 9.57 -12.16
N ALA A 36 -31.43 9.55 -12.48
CA ALA A 36 -30.89 8.68 -13.53
C ALA A 36 -30.99 7.18 -13.21
N GLY A 37 -31.06 6.80 -11.93
CA GLY A 37 -31.13 5.40 -11.50
C GLY A 37 -32.53 4.78 -11.57
N CYS A 38 -33.57 5.55 -11.21
CA CYS A 38 -34.94 5.03 -11.15
C CYS A 38 -35.94 5.71 -12.10
N GLY A 39 -35.52 6.79 -12.79
CA GLY A 39 -36.35 7.57 -13.72
C GLY A 39 -37.44 8.41 -13.05
N LYS A 40 -37.54 8.42 -11.72
CA LYS A 40 -38.55 9.19 -10.98
C LYS A 40 -38.04 10.59 -10.64
N ARG A 41 -38.95 11.54 -10.48
CA ARG A 41 -38.66 12.90 -9.98
C ARG A 41 -38.09 12.83 -8.57
N ILE A 42 -37.03 13.59 -8.34
CA ILE A 42 -36.39 13.75 -7.03
C ILE A 42 -37.18 14.78 -6.23
N THR A 43 -37.91 14.31 -5.22
CA THR A 43 -38.69 15.14 -4.29
C THR A 43 -38.03 15.28 -2.91
N GLU A 44 -36.94 14.54 -2.68
CA GLU A 44 -36.16 14.56 -1.44
C GLU A 44 -35.53 15.94 -1.19
N ARG A 45 -35.24 16.26 0.08
CA ARG A 45 -34.60 17.52 0.48
C ARG A 45 -33.18 17.66 -0.06
N PHE A 46 -32.48 16.55 -0.17
CA PHE A 46 -31.11 16.49 -0.68
C PHE A 46 -31.06 15.58 -1.90
N LEU A 47 -30.12 15.86 -2.79
CA LEU A 47 -29.87 15.06 -3.98
C LEU A 47 -28.37 14.98 -4.25
N LEU A 48 -27.96 13.96 -4.97
CA LEU A 48 -26.58 13.77 -5.38
C LEU A 48 -26.41 14.16 -6.86
N LYS A 49 -25.38 14.96 -7.16
CA LYS A 49 -24.92 15.21 -8.52
C LYS A 49 -23.62 14.43 -8.75
N ALA A 50 -23.60 13.62 -9.80
CA ALA A 50 -22.43 12.87 -10.25
C ALA A 50 -22.53 12.59 -11.75
N LEU A 51 -21.40 12.60 -12.48
CA LEU A 51 -21.37 12.41 -13.94
C LEU A 51 -22.29 13.40 -14.70
N ASP A 52 -22.39 14.62 -14.18
CA ASP A 52 -23.30 15.67 -14.66
C ASP A 52 -24.81 15.35 -14.67
N ILE A 53 -25.21 14.29 -13.97
CA ILE A 53 -26.60 13.86 -13.80
C ILE A 53 -26.98 13.75 -12.30
N PHE A 54 -28.28 13.66 -12.04
CA PHE A 54 -28.84 13.72 -10.68
C PHE A 54 -29.35 12.35 -10.22
N TRP A 55 -29.21 12.09 -8.92
CA TRP A 55 -29.55 10.82 -8.28
C TRP A 55 -30.18 11.04 -6.91
N HIS A 56 -31.07 10.13 -6.51
CA HIS A 56 -31.42 9.96 -5.10
C HIS A 56 -30.21 9.41 -4.31
N GLU A 57 -30.17 9.67 -3.01
CA GLU A 57 -29.15 9.11 -2.11
C GLU A 57 -29.15 7.58 -2.15
N ASP A 58 -30.35 6.99 -2.23
CA ASP A 58 -30.55 5.55 -2.34
C ASP A 58 -30.40 5.00 -3.77
N CYS A 59 -30.32 5.82 -4.82
CA CYS A 59 -30.17 5.30 -6.19
C CYS A 59 -28.71 5.24 -6.64
N LEU A 60 -27.83 6.07 -6.09
CA LEU A 60 -26.42 6.09 -6.45
C LEU A 60 -25.63 5.02 -5.68
N LYS A 61 -25.63 3.78 -6.19
CA LYS A 61 -24.98 2.62 -5.57
C LYS A 61 -23.86 2.05 -6.44
N CYS A 62 -22.94 1.35 -5.79
CA CYS A 62 -21.94 0.54 -6.49
C CYS A 62 -22.62 -0.67 -7.14
N GLY A 63 -22.42 -0.89 -8.44
CA GLY A 63 -22.95 -2.05 -9.16
C GLY A 63 -22.34 -3.41 -8.76
N CYS A 64 -21.42 -3.44 -7.77
CA CYS A 64 -20.82 -4.67 -7.26
C CYS A 64 -21.08 -4.93 -5.77
N CYS A 65 -21.11 -3.89 -4.92
CA CYS A 65 -21.40 -4.05 -3.48
C CYS A 65 -22.74 -3.50 -3.02
N ASP A 66 -23.52 -2.86 -3.88
CA ASP A 66 -24.77 -2.16 -3.54
C ASP A 66 -24.65 -1.10 -2.43
N CYS A 67 -23.42 -0.81 -2.03
CA CYS A 67 -23.05 0.23 -1.08
C CYS A 67 -23.39 1.62 -1.68
N ARG A 68 -23.96 2.51 -0.85
CA ARG A 68 -24.32 3.88 -1.25
C ARG A 68 -23.09 4.73 -1.43
N LEU A 69 -22.85 5.21 -2.65
CA LEU A 69 -21.59 5.86 -2.99
C LEU A 69 -21.47 7.23 -2.33
N GLY A 70 -22.57 7.96 -2.13
CA GLY A 70 -22.58 9.23 -1.40
C GLY A 70 -22.18 9.12 0.08
N GLU A 71 -22.40 7.96 0.71
CA GLU A 71 -22.03 7.71 2.12
C GLU A 71 -20.57 7.24 2.24
N VAL A 72 -20.10 6.40 1.29
CA VAL A 72 -18.77 5.78 1.34
C VAL A 72 -17.66 6.76 0.97
N GLY A 73 -17.95 7.80 0.18
CA GLY A 73 -17.00 8.86 -0.12
C GLY A 73 -17.50 9.88 -1.14
N SER A 74 -16.68 10.88 -1.45
CA SER A 74 -17.02 11.94 -2.41
C SER A 74 -16.61 11.61 -3.85
N THR A 75 -16.25 10.35 -4.14
CA THR A 75 -15.73 9.94 -5.45
C THR A 75 -16.33 8.61 -5.88
N LEU A 76 -16.64 8.50 -7.17
CA LEU A 76 -17.01 7.25 -7.82
C LEU A 76 -16.13 6.99 -9.04
N TYR A 77 -16.21 5.74 -9.51
CA TYR A 77 -15.39 5.22 -10.58
C TYR A 77 -16.31 4.65 -11.64
N THR A 78 -16.06 4.99 -12.92
CA THR A 78 -16.84 4.44 -14.04
C THR A 78 -15.94 3.63 -14.96
N LYS A 79 -16.35 2.40 -15.27
CA LYS A 79 -15.68 1.54 -16.24
C LYS A 79 -16.63 0.45 -16.74
N ALA A 80 -16.56 0.14 -18.03
CA ALA A 80 -17.42 -0.86 -18.67
C ALA A 80 -18.93 -0.67 -18.36
N ASN A 81 -19.40 0.58 -18.39
CA ASN A 81 -20.78 0.98 -18.07
C ASN A 81 -21.24 0.66 -16.63
N LEU A 82 -20.30 0.37 -15.71
CA LEU A 82 -20.59 0.18 -14.29
C LEU A 82 -20.12 1.39 -13.48
N ILE A 83 -20.93 1.78 -12.51
CA ILE A 83 -20.57 2.74 -11.46
C ILE A 83 -20.09 1.94 -10.24
N LEU A 84 -18.87 2.18 -9.79
CA LEU A 84 -18.19 1.39 -8.77
C LEU A 84 -17.64 2.25 -7.64
N CYS A 85 -17.59 1.66 -6.44
CA CYS A 85 -16.84 2.24 -5.33
C CYS A 85 -15.33 2.08 -5.57
N LYS A 86 -14.52 2.90 -4.87
CA LYS A 86 -13.05 2.83 -4.96
C LYS A 86 -12.51 1.41 -4.74
N ARG A 87 -13.06 0.71 -3.75
CA ARG A 87 -12.60 -0.64 -3.38
C ARG A 87 -12.86 -1.66 -4.50
N ASP A 88 -14.08 -1.71 -5.03
CA ASP A 88 -14.43 -2.65 -6.10
C ASP A 88 -13.78 -2.31 -7.43
N TYR A 89 -13.65 -1.01 -7.74
CA TYR A 89 -12.90 -0.58 -8.91
C TYR A 89 -11.44 -1.07 -8.85
N LEU A 90 -10.75 -0.86 -7.72
CA LEU A 90 -9.38 -1.36 -7.57
C LEU A 90 -9.32 -2.89 -7.59
N ARG A 91 -10.28 -3.57 -6.97
CA ARG A 91 -10.33 -5.04 -6.99
C ARG A 91 -10.48 -5.63 -8.39
N LEU A 92 -11.33 -5.02 -9.23
CA LEU A 92 -11.63 -5.53 -10.57
C LEU A 92 -10.65 -5.02 -11.65
N PHE A 93 -10.15 -3.80 -11.50
CA PHE A 93 -9.45 -3.07 -12.56
C PHE A 93 -8.15 -2.41 -12.13
N GLY A 94 -7.79 -2.51 -10.85
CA GLY A 94 -6.54 -1.98 -10.34
C GLY A 94 -5.35 -2.82 -10.79
N THR A 95 -4.18 -2.18 -10.86
CA THR A 95 -2.93 -2.87 -11.21
C THR A 95 -2.47 -3.71 -10.02
N THR A 96 -2.31 -5.02 -10.19
CA THR A 96 -1.68 -5.88 -9.19
C THR A 96 -0.16 -5.77 -9.24
N GLY A 97 0.51 -5.96 -8.10
CA GLY A 97 1.98 -5.98 -8.00
C GLY A 97 2.51 -7.33 -7.54
N TYR A 98 3.82 -7.45 -7.36
CA TYR A 98 4.45 -8.58 -6.70
C TYR A 98 5.25 -8.10 -5.50
N CYS A 99 5.16 -8.83 -4.39
CA CYS A 99 5.94 -8.53 -3.20
C CYS A 99 7.39 -9.00 -3.39
N ALA A 100 8.36 -8.10 -3.25
CA ALA A 100 9.78 -8.42 -3.41
C ALA A 100 10.35 -9.34 -2.31
N ALA A 101 9.64 -9.54 -1.20
CA ALA A 101 10.06 -10.42 -0.12
C ALA A 101 9.50 -11.84 -0.22
N CYS A 102 8.21 -12.00 -0.59
CA CYS A 102 7.57 -13.32 -0.63
C CYS A 102 7.20 -13.80 -2.04
N ASN A 103 7.45 -12.99 -3.08
CA ASN A 103 7.14 -13.26 -4.49
C ASN A 103 5.66 -13.57 -4.79
N LYS A 104 4.75 -13.27 -3.86
CA LYS A 104 3.30 -13.42 -4.05
C LYS A 104 2.71 -12.16 -4.68
N VAL A 105 1.58 -12.34 -5.38
CA VAL A 105 0.81 -11.25 -5.98
C VAL A 105 0.21 -10.39 -4.88
N ILE A 106 0.34 -9.08 -5.03
CA ILE A 106 -0.31 -8.06 -4.20
C ILE A 106 -1.56 -7.55 -4.94
N PRO A 107 -2.76 -7.75 -4.40
CA PRO A 107 -3.99 -7.15 -4.90
C PRO A 107 -3.92 -5.62 -4.97
N ALA A 108 -4.55 -5.03 -5.97
CA ALA A 108 -4.46 -3.58 -6.21
C ALA A 108 -5.12 -2.71 -5.11
N PHE A 109 -6.09 -3.28 -4.38
CA PHE A 109 -6.76 -2.59 -3.28
C PHE A 109 -5.98 -2.68 -1.95
N GLU A 110 -4.90 -3.46 -1.90
CA GLU A 110 -4.11 -3.64 -0.68
C GLU A 110 -3.17 -2.44 -0.45
N MET A 111 -2.96 -2.09 0.82
CA MET A 111 -1.95 -1.12 1.22
C MET A 111 -0.57 -1.77 1.18
N VAL A 112 0.41 -1.07 0.62
CA VAL A 112 1.77 -1.60 0.46
C VAL A 112 2.82 -0.67 1.04
N MET A 113 3.92 -1.26 1.48
CA MET A 113 5.16 -0.55 1.74
C MET A 113 5.97 -0.44 0.46
N ARG A 114 6.42 0.79 0.13
CA ARG A 114 7.35 1.03 -0.96
C ARG A 114 8.70 1.47 -0.42
N ALA A 115 9.76 0.80 -0.85
CA ALA A 115 11.14 1.17 -0.55
C ALA A 115 11.96 1.12 -1.85
N LYS A 116 12.44 2.30 -2.27
CA LYS A 116 13.03 2.50 -3.61
C LYS A 116 12.06 1.99 -4.70
N ASN A 117 12.49 1.01 -5.51
CA ASN A 117 11.71 0.45 -6.61
C ASN A 117 10.92 -0.82 -6.20
N ASN A 118 11.01 -1.24 -4.94
CA ASN A 118 10.42 -2.48 -4.47
C ASN A 118 9.12 -2.22 -3.71
N VAL A 119 8.19 -3.18 -3.84
CA VAL A 119 6.88 -3.17 -3.18
C VAL A 119 6.79 -4.38 -2.25
N TYR A 120 6.25 -4.17 -1.07
CA TYR A 120 6.10 -5.21 -0.05
C TYR A 120 4.70 -5.18 0.55
N HIS A 121 4.16 -6.34 0.90
CA HIS A 121 3.03 -6.40 1.83
C HIS A 121 3.44 -5.74 3.16
N LEU A 122 2.48 -5.17 3.90
CA LEU A 122 2.75 -4.60 5.23
C LEU A 122 3.39 -5.63 6.16
N GLU A 123 2.96 -6.89 6.07
CA GLU A 123 3.48 -7.98 6.89
C GLU A 123 4.86 -8.49 6.44
N CYS A 124 5.19 -8.33 5.16
CA CYS A 124 6.47 -8.74 4.59
C CYS A 124 7.57 -7.67 4.74
N PHE A 125 7.22 -6.47 5.21
CA PHE A 125 8.18 -5.41 5.46
C PHE A 125 8.87 -5.63 6.82
N ALA A 126 9.82 -6.56 6.82
CA ALA A 126 10.62 -6.96 7.97
C ALA A 126 12.06 -7.26 7.54
N CYS A 127 12.99 -7.29 8.49
CA CYS A 127 14.35 -7.72 8.21
C CYS A 127 14.35 -9.17 7.71
N GLN A 128 14.93 -9.45 6.56
CA GLN A 128 14.93 -10.80 5.99
C GLN A 128 16.00 -11.72 6.58
N GLN A 129 16.82 -11.22 7.51
CA GLN A 129 17.82 -12.00 8.23
C GLN A 129 17.28 -12.45 9.60
N CYS A 130 16.75 -11.52 10.40
CA CYS A 130 16.23 -11.83 11.74
C CYS A 130 14.70 -11.82 11.88
N ASN A 131 13.94 -11.54 10.81
CA ASN A 131 12.48 -11.38 10.80
C ASN A 131 11.93 -10.27 11.72
N HIS A 132 12.78 -9.37 12.19
CA HIS A 132 12.37 -8.21 12.98
C HIS A 132 11.46 -7.28 12.17
N ARG A 133 10.28 -6.95 12.72
CA ARG A 133 9.33 -6.02 12.11
C ARG A 133 9.70 -4.59 12.47
N PHE A 134 9.75 -3.71 11.48
CA PHE A 134 10.10 -2.31 11.68
C PHE A 134 8.95 -1.50 12.27
N CYS A 135 9.27 -0.63 13.21
CA CYS A 135 8.43 0.43 13.72
C CYS A 135 8.69 1.74 12.98
N VAL A 136 7.77 2.70 13.13
CA VAL A 136 7.95 4.05 12.58
C VAL A 136 9.19 4.70 13.22
N GLY A 137 10.14 5.12 12.39
CA GLY A 137 11.40 5.72 12.83
C GLY A 137 12.59 4.77 12.82
N ASP A 138 12.36 3.46 12.66
CA ASP A 138 13.44 2.49 12.58
C ASP A 138 14.27 2.67 11.31
N ARG A 139 15.58 2.50 11.46
CA ARG A 139 16.51 2.51 10.33
C ARG A 139 16.57 1.12 9.70
N PHE A 140 16.47 1.10 8.38
CA PHE A 140 16.63 -0.10 7.59
C PHE A 140 17.51 0.19 6.37
N TYR A 141 18.08 -0.89 5.82
CA TYR A 141 18.99 -0.88 4.68
C TYR A 141 18.49 -1.84 3.62
N LEU A 142 18.73 -1.49 2.35
CA LEU A 142 18.37 -2.33 1.21
C LEU A 142 19.65 -2.78 0.48
N CYS A 143 19.97 -4.06 0.55
CA CYS A 143 21.17 -4.68 -0.02
C CYS A 143 20.78 -5.89 -0.87
N ASP A 144 21.18 -5.92 -2.15
CA ASP A 144 20.83 -7.01 -3.08
C ASP A 144 19.33 -7.33 -3.10
N ASN A 145 18.50 -6.28 -3.10
CA ASN A 145 17.04 -6.34 -2.97
C ASN A 145 16.51 -6.93 -1.66
N LYS A 146 17.36 -7.15 -0.66
CA LYS A 146 16.97 -7.59 0.67
C LYS A 146 16.89 -6.45 1.67
N ILE A 147 15.83 -6.44 2.48
CA ILE A 147 15.67 -5.48 3.57
C ILE A 147 16.36 -6.03 4.81
N LEU A 148 17.26 -5.24 5.38
CA LEU A 148 17.99 -5.55 6.60
C LEU A 148 17.73 -4.46 7.65
N CYS A 149 17.66 -4.85 8.92
CA CYS A 149 17.71 -3.90 10.03
C CYS A 149 19.13 -3.33 10.17
N GLU A 150 19.27 -2.27 10.95
CA GLU A 150 20.58 -1.66 11.20
C GLU A 150 21.59 -2.65 11.77
N TYR A 151 21.18 -3.45 12.76
CA TYR A 151 22.04 -4.43 13.40
C TYR A 151 22.62 -5.45 12.40
N ASP A 152 21.75 -6.15 11.66
CA ASP A 152 22.18 -7.17 10.70
C ASP A 152 22.96 -6.57 9.52
N TYR A 153 22.69 -5.31 9.17
CA TYR A 153 23.45 -4.60 8.15
C TYR A 153 24.88 -4.30 8.60
N GLU A 154 25.06 -3.75 9.80
CA GLU A 154 26.38 -3.45 10.38
C GLU A 154 27.19 -4.73 10.60
N GLU A 155 26.56 -5.78 11.12
CA GLU A 155 27.19 -7.08 11.32
C GLU A 155 27.74 -7.62 9.98
N ARG A 156 26.95 -7.56 8.92
CA ARG A 156 27.36 -7.98 7.57
C ARG A 156 28.55 -7.16 7.04
N LEU A 157 28.58 -5.85 7.25
CA LEU A 157 29.71 -5.01 6.84
C LEU A 157 31.00 -5.38 7.59
N VAL A 158 30.89 -5.63 8.89
CA VAL A 158 32.02 -6.05 9.72
C VAL A 158 32.58 -7.39 9.23
N PHE A 159 31.75 -8.39 8.94
CA PHE A 159 32.21 -9.66 8.37
C PHE A 159 32.83 -9.50 6.97
N ALA A 160 32.24 -8.67 6.10
CA ALA A 160 32.82 -8.39 4.79
C ALA A 160 34.20 -7.71 4.91
N SER A 161 34.36 -6.80 5.86
CA SER A 161 35.65 -6.13 6.14
C SER A 161 36.71 -7.11 6.64
N MET A 162 36.33 -8.10 7.46
CA MET A 162 37.23 -9.15 7.94
C MET A 162 37.65 -10.12 6.83
N ALA A 163 36.74 -10.43 5.90
CA ALA A 163 37.05 -11.27 4.75
C ALA A 163 38.04 -10.60 3.77
N CYS A 164 38.04 -9.26 3.71
CA CYS A 164 38.94 -8.47 2.86
C CYS A 164 40.25 -8.02 3.54
N ASN A 165 40.45 -8.30 4.85
CA ASN A 165 41.67 -7.94 5.58
C ASN A 165 42.39 -9.16 6.17
N PRO A 166 43.29 -9.83 5.40
CA PRO A 166 44.00 -11.03 5.84
C PRO A 166 44.94 -10.82 7.04
N SER A 167 45.23 -9.57 7.40
CA SER A 167 46.13 -9.19 8.50
C SER A 167 45.58 -9.53 9.90
N SER A 168 44.26 -9.51 10.08
CA SER A 168 43.62 -9.74 11.38
C SER A 168 43.48 -11.23 11.72
N LEU A 169 43.18 -12.07 10.71
CA LEU A 169 43.08 -13.52 10.89
C LEU A 169 44.42 -14.17 11.27
N ALA A 170 45.55 -13.65 10.79
CA ALA A 170 46.88 -14.12 11.19
C ALA A 170 47.19 -13.81 12.66
N HIS A 171 46.79 -12.62 13.14
CA HIS A 171 46.99 -12.21 14.53
C HIS A 171 46.10 -13.01 15.50
N ILE A 172 44.83 -13.22 15.12
CA ILE A 172 43.87 -13.99 15.92
C ILE A 172 44.27 -15.47 15.98
N ARG A 173 44.68 -16.09 14.86
CA ARG A 173 45.21 -17.47 14.88
C ARG A 173 46.43 -17.61 15.80
N ARG A 174 47.35 -16.64 15.78
CA ARG A 174 48.54 -16.65 16.65
C ARG A 174 48.18 -16.53 18.15
N GLN A 175 47.14 -15.78 18.49
CA GLN A 175 46.63 -15.70 19.87
C GLN A 175 45.91 -16.98 20.31
N VAL A 176 45.11 -17.60 19.44
CA VAL A 176 44.39 -18.85 19.75
C VAL A 176 45.35 -20.04 19.89
N SER A 177 46.38 -20.13 19.06
CA SER A 177 47.42 -21.18 19.19
C SER A 177 48.21 -21.07 20.50
N ASN A 178 48.48 -19.85 20.99
CA ASN A 178 49.17 -19.63 22.26
C ASN A 178 48.31 -19.95 23.50
N LEU A 179 46.97 -19.92 23.36
CA LEU A 179 46.05 -20.33 24.42
C LEU A 179 45.90 -21.85 24.52
N GLN A 180 45.98 -22.57 23.39
CA GLN A 180 45.87 -24.04 23.36
C GLN A 180 47.14 -24.79 23.80
N VAL A 181 48.29 -24.12 23.86
CA VAL A 181 49.55 -24.74 24.36
C VAL A 181 49.61 -24.78 25.90
N LYS A 182 48.85 -23.95 26.61
CA LYS A 182 48.89 -23.90 28.08
C LYS A 182 48.01 -24.93 28.81
N SER A 183 47.25 -25.77 28.08
CA SER A 183 46.30 -26.72 28.69
C SER A 183 46.59 -28.20 28.43
N LYS A 184 47.80 -28.57 27.96
CA LYS A 184 48.20 -29.98 27.83
C LYS A 184 49.36 -30.37 28.76
N TYR A 185 48.93 -30.66 30.00
CA TYR A 185 49.42 -31.68 30.96
C TYR A 185 50.79 -31.53 31.66
N PRO A 186 50.95 -32.14 32.85
CA PRO A 186 49.96 -32.49 33.89
C PRO A 186 50.05 -31.59 35.14
#